data_AF-Q90XG3-F1
#
_entry.id   AF-Q90XG3-F1
#
_cell.length_a   1.000
_cell.length_b   1.000
_cell.length_c   1.000
_cell.angle_alpha   90.00
_cell.angle_beta   90.00
_cell.angle_gamma   90.00
#
_symmetry.space_group_name_H-M   'P 1'
#
loop_
_entity.id
_entity.type
_entity.pdbx_description
1 polymer ?
#
loop_
_entity_poly.entity_id
_entity_poly.type
_entity_poly.pdbx_seq_one_letter_code
_entity_poly.pdbx_strand_id
1 'polypeptide(L)'
;MMCAWGRLPLALGLLLVLAGEAAPQPCPAQCSCSGSTVDCHGLALRGVPRNIPRNTERLDLNGNNITRITKTDFAGLRHLRVLQLMENKISTIERGAF
;
A
#
# COMPACT_ATOMS: atom_id res chain seq x y z
N MET A 1 -20.77 36.57 40.15
CA MET A 1 -20.62 35.13 40.46
C MET A 1 -19.63 34.58 39.43
N MET A 2 -18.32 34.63 39.75
CA MET A 2 -17.45 33.47 40.05
C MET A 2 -17.13 32.64 38.78
N CYS A 3 -15.90 32.42 38.30
CA CYS A 3 -14.53 32.65 38.81
C CYS A 3 -13.54 32.78 37.64
N ALA A 4 -12.50 33.59 37.85
CA ALA A 4 -11.23 33.51 37.13
C ALA A 4 -10.31 32.51 37.84
N TRP A 5 -9.58 31.65 37.09
CA TRP A 5 -8.30 30.98 37.42
C TRP A 5 -7.68 30.64 36.06
N GLY A 6 -6.43 30.93 35.67
CA GLY A 6 -5.30 31.65 36.22
C GLY A 6 -4.34 31.98 35.05
N ARG A 7 -3.46 32.96 35.21
CA ARG A 7 -2.58 33.48 34.15
C ARG A 7 -1.28 32.66 33.97
N LEU A 8 -0.96 32.34 32.70
CA LEU A 8 0.35 32.24 32.00
C LEU A 8 1.42 31.19 32.42
N PRO A 9 2.16 30.57 31.46
CA PRO A 9 3.13 31.30 30.63
C PRO A 9 3.10 31.02 29.11
N LEU A 10 3.63 31.98 28.36
CA LEU A 10 4.00 31.90 26.95
C LEU A 10 4.96 30.71 26.71
N ALA A 11 4.49 29.65 26.07
CA ALA A 11 5.33 28.57 25.61
C ALA A 11 5.17 28.40 24.09
N LEU A 12 6.20 28.90 23.39
CA LEU A 12 6.72 28.47 22.10
C LEU A 12 5.73 28.08 20.99
N GLY A 13 5.58 29.01 20.05
CA GLY A 13 5.74 28.78 18.61
C GLY A 13 5.28 27.43 18.04
N LEU A 14 4.10 27.46 17.43
CA LEU A 14 3.74 26.79 16.17
C LEU A 14 4.79 25.79 15.65
N LEU A 15 4.76 24.53 16.11
CA LEU A 15 5.34 23.45 15.34
C LEU A 15 4.31 23.06 14.28
N LEU A 16 4.57 23.47 13.03
CA LEU A 16 3.78 23.12 11.86
C LEU A 16 3.50 21.61 11.87
N VAL A 17 2.22 21.26 12.01
CA VAL A 17 1.73 19.94 11.63
C VAL A 17 1.85 19.87 10.11
N LEU A 18 3.00 19.44 9.60
CA LEU A 18 3.10 18.89 8.24
C LEU A 18 2.56 17.46 8.28
N ALA A 19 1.32 17.29 8.73
CA ALA A 19 0.56 16.13 8.30
C ALA A 19 0.21 16.41 6.85
N GLY A 20 1.13 16.02 5.94
CA GLY A 20 0.81 15.92 4.54
C GLY A 20 -0.41 15.01 4.43
N GLU A 21 -1.56 15.61 4.18
CA GLU A 21 -2.80 14.89 3.91
C GLU A 21 -2.65 14.27 2.51
N ALA A 22 -1.85 13.20 2.45
CA ALA A 22 -1.91 12.29 1.33
C ALA A 22 -3.30 11.67 1.40
N ALA A 23 -4.22 12.18 0.58
CA ALA A 23 -5.51 11.56 0.34
C ALA A 23 -5.28 10.04 0.24
N PRO A 24 -5.98 9.20 1.02
CA PRO A 24 -5.71 7.78 1.07
C PRO A 24 -5.97 7.22 -0.33
N GLN A 25 -4.90 7.07 -1.11
CA GLN A 25 -4.94 6.19 -2.26
C GLN A 25 -5.32 4.82 -1.68
N PRO A 26 -6.31 4.13 -2.25
CA PRO A 26 -6.78 2.88 -1.70
C PRO A 26 -5.62 1.87 -1.75
N CYS A 27 -4.91 1.73 -0.63
CA CYS A 27 -3.92 0.70 -0.43
C CYS A 27 -4.67 -0.57 0.00
N PRO A 28 -4.28 -1.76 -0.48
CA PRO A 28 -4.86 -3.01 0.02
C PRO A 28 -4.66 -3.10 1.53
N ALA A 29 -5.71 -3.47 2.28
CA ALA A 29 -5.69 -3.47 3.75
C ALA A 29 -4.61 -4.36 4.38
N GLN A 30 -4.11 -5.36 3.65
CA GLN A 30 -3.08 -6.28 4.10
C GLN A 30 -1.66 -5.81 3.75
N CYS A 31 -1.53 -4.85 2.82
CA CYS A 31 -0.25 -4.42 2.27
C CYS A 31 0.16 -3.05 2.82
N SER A 32 1.46 -2.75 2.73
CA SER A 32 2.00 -1.44 3.04
C SER A 32 2.30 -0.69 1.74
N CYS A 33 1.87 0.56 1.63
CA CYS A 33 2.11 1.40 0.46
C CYS A 33 3.00 2.59 0.83
N SER A 34 4.06 2.82 0.05
CA SER A 34 4.95 3.98 0.18
C SER A 34 5.29 4.54 -1.20
N GLY A 35 4.79 5.74 -1.50
CA GLY A 35 4.89 6.33 -2.83
C GLY A 35 4.22 5.46 -3.89
N SER A 36 4.98 5.05 -4.92
CA SER A 36 4.55 4.11 -5.97
C SER A 36 4.88 2.64 -5.68
N THR A 37 5.39 2.33 -4.47
CA THR A 37 5.73 0.97 -4.06
C THR A 37 4.63 0.37 -3.20
N VAL A 38 4.24 -0.87 -3.50
CA VAL A 38 3.28 -1.67 -2.74
C VAL A 38 3.99 -2.93 -2.26
N ASP A 39 4.10 -3.07 -0.95
CA ASP A 39 4.73 -4.19 -0.27
C ASP A 39 3.67 -5.10 0.36
N CYS A 40 3.60 -6.33 -0.17
CA CYS A 40 2.72 -7.40 0.29
C CYS A 40 3.53 -8.66 0.67
N HIS A 41 4.80 -8.52 1.04
CA HIS A 41 5.70 -9.63 1.32
C HIS A 41 5.24 -10.49 2.51
N GLY A 42 5.25 -11.82 2.37
CA GLY A 42 5.14 -12.75 3.51
C GLY A 42 3.77 -12.80 4.20
N LEU A 43 2.71 -12.35 3.52
CA LEU A 43 1.36 -12.22 4.07
C LEU A 43 0.48 -13.48 3.89
N ALA A 44 1.09 -14.60 3.48
CA ALA A 44 0.41 -15.86 3.17
C ALA A 44 -0.75 -15.74 2.17
N LEU A 45 -0.70 -14.73 1.27
CA LEU A 45 -1.72 -14.47 0.26
C LEU A 45 -1.86 -15.66 -0.68
N ARG A 46 -3.11 -16.04 -0.99
CA ARG A 46 -3.41 -17.13 -1.93
C ARG A 46 -3.65 -16.66 -3.37
N GLY A 47 -3.68 -15.34 -3.57
CA GLY A 47 -3.90 -14.68 -4.85
C GLY A 47 -3.45 -13.23 -4.77
N VAL A 48 -3.40 -12.56 -5.92
CA VAL A 48 -3.04 -11.14 -6.00
C VAL A 48 -4.13 -10.30 -5.31
N PRO A 49 -3.78 -9.38 -4.39
CA PRO A 49 -4.76 -8.57 -3.68
C PRO A 49 -5.49 -7.64 -4.65
N ARG A 50 -6.78 -7.44 -4.40
CA ARG A 50 -7.59 -6.46 -5.14
C ARG A 50 -7.27 -5.05 -4.64
N ASN A 51 -7.52 -4.05 -5.50
CA ASN A 51 -7.34 -2.63 -5.19
C ASN A 51 -5.87 -2.20 -5.04
N ILE A 52 -4.98 -2.73 -5.87
CA ILE A 52 -3.62 -2.17 -6.00
C ILE A 52 -3.74 -0.79 -6.69
N PRO A 53 -3.11 0.27 -6.15
CA PRO A 53 -3.10 1.59 -6.77
C PRO A 53 -2.63 1.57 -8.23
N ARG A 54 -3.29 2.34 -9.10
CA ARG A 54 -2.97 2.34 -10.54
C ARG A 54 -1.60 2.93 -10.86
N ASN A 55 -1.08 3.79 -9.98
CA ASN A 55 0.24 4.42 -10.07
C ASN A 55 1.36 3.54 -9.49
N THR A 56 1.07 2.29 -9.10
CA THR A 56 2.11 1.38 -8.60
C THR A 56 3.14 1.10 -9.68
N GLU A 57 4.41 1.33 -9.35
CA GLU A 57 5.56 1.04 -10.20
C GLU A 57 6.32 -0.20 -9.73
N ARG A 58 6.26 -0.50 -8.43
CA ARG A 58 6.86 -1.68 -7.81
C ARG A 58 5.86 -2.39 -6.93
N LEU A 59 5.66 -3.67 -7.20
CA LEU A 59 4.79 -4.56 -6.43
C LEU A 59 5.60 -5.75 -5.92
N ASP A 60 5.71 -5.87 -4.59
CA ASP A 60 6.33 -7.01 -3.93
C ASP A 60 5.26 -7.97 -3.40
N LEU A 61 5.23 -9.18 -3.95
CA LEU A 61 4.36 -10.29 -3.53
C LEU A 61 5.20 -11.52 -3.12
N ASN A 62 6.47 -11.35 -2.80
CA ASN A 62 7.36 -12.45 -2.43
C ASN A 62 6.89 -13.17 -1.16
N GLY A 63 7.25 -14.45 -1.02
CA GLY A 63 7.00 -15.22 0.22
C GLY A 63 5.52 -15.49 0.50
N ASN A 64 4.67 -15.50 -0.53
CA ASN A 64 3.24 -15.76 -0.41
C ASN A 64 2.87 -17.18 -0.87
N ASN A 65 1.58 -17.52 -0.86
CA ASN A 65 1.04 -18.81 -1.28
C ASN A 65 0.23 -18.68 -2.59
N ILE A 66 0.61 -17.76 -3.48
CA ILE A 66 -0.11 -17.54 -4.74
C ILE A 66 0.12 -18.74 -5.65
N THR A 67 -0.97 -19.32 -6.17
CA THR A 67 -0.92 -20.53 -7.02
C THR A 67 -1.27 -20.25 -8.47
N ARG A 68 -2.06 -19.21 -8.74
CA ARG A 68 -2.57 -18.89 -10.06
C ARG A 68 -2.44 -17.39 -10.31
N ILE A 69 -1.97 -17.03 -11.50
CA ILE A 69 -1.97 -15.65 -12.01
C ILE A 69 -2.97 -15.57 -13.17
N THR A 70 -3.94 -14.66 -13.06
CA THR A 70 -5.02 -14.46 -14.02
C THR A 70 -4.78 -13.22 -14.89
N LYS A 71 -5.47 -13.15 -16.04
CA LYS A 71 -5.49 -11.95 -16.91
C LYS A 71 -5.92 -10.67 -16.20
N THR A 72 -6.67 -10.80 -15.11
CA THR A 72 -7.23 -9.66 -14.38
C THR A 72 -6.37 -9.18 -13.21
N ASP A 73 -5.39 -9.97 -12.76
CA ASP A 73 -4.65 -9.70 -11.52
C ASP A 73 -3.84 -8.40 -11.58
N PHE A 74 -3.21 -8.13 -12.73
CA PHE A 74 -2.42 -6.93 -12.97
C PHE A 74 -3.11 -5.97 -13.97
N ALA A 75 -4.37 -6.23 -14.31
CA ALA A 75 -5.10 -5.44 -15.29
C ALA A 75 -5.23 -3.99 -14.82
N GLY A 76 -4.70 -3.07 -15.63
CA GLY A 76 -4.76 -1.63 -15.36
C GLY A 76 -3.59 -1.07 -14.57
N LEU A 77 -2.63 -1.90 -14.12
CA LEU A 77 -1.36 -1.46 -13.53
C LEU A 77 -0.36 -1.05 -14.63
N ARG A 78 -0.72 -0.04 -15.42
CA ARG A 78 0.05 0.39 -16.61
C ARG A 78 1.43 0.97 -16.29
N HIS A 79 1.64 1.38 -15.05
CA HIS A 79 2.90 1.95 -14.57
C HIS A 79 3.81 0.90 -13.91
N LEU A 80 3.37 -0.36 -13.80
CA LEU A 80 4.13 -1.40 -13.14
C LEU A 80 5.42 -1.71 -13.93
N ARG A 81 6.56 -1.53 -13.27
CA ARG A 81 7.90 -1.78 -13.83
C ARG A 81 8.56 -2.99 -13.17
N VAL A 82 8.31 -3.19 -11.88
CA VAL A 82 8.92 -4.24 -11.08
C VAL A 82 7.81 -5.03 -10.40
N LEU A 83 7.74 -6.33 -10.70
CA LEU A 83 6.85 -7.29 -10.07
C LEU A 83 7.68 -8.41 -9.47
N GLN A 84 7.60 -8.59 -8.15
CA GLN A 84 8.33 -9.63 -7.44
C GLN A 84 7.36 -10.71 -6.96
N LEU A 85 7.56 -11.95 -7.41
CA LEU A 85 6.70 -13.10 -7.14
C LEU A 85 7.49 -14.32 -6.62
N MET A 86 8.71 -14.07 -6.12
CA MET A 86 9.60 -15.12 -5.61
C MET A 86 8.96 -15.85 -4.41
N GLU A 87 9.38 -17.08 -4.18
CA GLU A 87 8.93 -17.88 -3.02
C GLU A 87 7.40 -18.04 -2.93
N ASN A 88 6.72 -18.07 -4.09
CA ASN A 88 5.32 -18.44 -4.22
C ASN A 88 5.16 -19.89 -4.71
N LYS A 89 3.91 -20.33 -4.87
CA LYS A 89 3.55 -21.69 -5.31
C LYS A 89 2.86 -21.66 -6.67
N ILE A 90 3.28 -20.76 -7.56
CA ILE A 90 2.62 -20.50 -8.83
C ILE A 90 2.75 -21.72 -9.73
N SER A 91 1.62 -22.35 -10.04
CA SER A 91 1.54 -23.52 -10.93
C SER A 91 0.82 -23.21 -12.24
N THR A 92 0.06 -22.12 -12.30
CA THR A 92 -0.72 -21.73 -13.49
C THR A 92 -0.59 -20.24 -13.75
N ILE A 93 -0.32 -19.88 -15.00
CA ILE A 93 -0.34 -18.49 -15.50
C ILE A 93 -1.25 -18.46 -16.72
N GLU A 94 -2.30 -17.65 -16.67
CA GLU A 94 -3.22 -17.50 -17.79
C GLU A 94 -2.58 -16.76 -18.97
N ARG A 95 -3.05 -17.05 -20.19
CA ARG A 95 -2.59 -16.36 -21.39
C ARG A 95 -2.95 -14.87 -21.31
N GLY A 96 -1.95 -14.00 -21.42
CA GLY A 96 -2.13 -12.56 -21.30
C GLY A 96 -2.31 -12.08 -19.85
N ALA A 97 -1.75 -12.81 -18.88
CA ALA A 97 -1.67 -12.42 -17.47
C ALA A 97 -0.86 -11.14 -17.21
N PHE A 98 0.12 -10.84 -18.06
CA PHE A 98 1.02 -9.70 -17.95
C PHE A 98 0.75 -8.69 -19.06
#